data_AF-A0A2I0P0D7-F1
#
_entry.id   AF-A0A2I0P0D7-F1
#
_cell.length_a   1.000
_cell.length_b   1.000
_cell.length_c   1.000
_cell.angle_alpha   90.00
_cell.angle_beta   90.00
_cell.angle_gamma   90.00
#
_symmetry.space_group_name_H-M   'P 1'
#
loop_
_entity.id
_entity.type
_entity.pdbx_description
1 polymer ?
#
loop_
_entity_poly.entity_id
_entity_poly.type
_entity_poly.pdbx_seq_one_letter_code
_entity_poly.pdbx_strand_id
1 'polypeptide(L)'
;DASMVKAVFWGTYPQTMDMVGGNCVSILSIPQNNEGLGYALRNIPANHAVMMTGKNAMQSAALMAVFEQAGEFEMGAAIGPFERAQLLLLAYQGLNANNLVYDLVKKNGTTGTIGTVVQSLVERAIADGVITPGKKGPSGYVFYDTKDPMLWNAYCAAGTMAATMVNCGAGRFAQAVSSTLLYFNDLIEHETGLPGCDYGRVMGVAVGFSFFSHSIYGGGGPGTFNGNHVVTRHAAGVGMPCIAAACALDAGTQMFSPENTSKVYGDTFGKIEEFAKPIQAVAKGV
;
A
#
# COMPACT_ATOMS: atom_id res chain seq x y z
N ASP A 1 -5.44 42.99 16.45
CA ASP A 1 -6.28 42.31 15.43
C ASP A 1 -5.50 41.57 14.36
N ALA A 2 -4.50 42.18 13.70
CA ALA A 2 -3.69 41.48 12.68
C ALA A 2 -3.05 40.17 13.18
N SER A 3 -2.57 40.15 14.44
CA SER A 3 -2.05 38.94 15.09
C SER A 3 -3.09 37.81 15.22
N MET A 4 -4.36 38.15 15.46
CA MET A 4 -5.45 37.18 15.54
C MET A 4 -5.76 36.58 14.16
N VAL A 5 -5.80 37.40 13.11
CA VAL A 5 -5.95 36.93 11.72
C VAL A 5 -4.82 35.98 11.36
N LYS A 6 -3.58 36.33 11.72
CA LYS A 6 -2.42 35.47 11.51
C LYS A 6 -2.57 34.14 12.26
N ALA A 7 -3.05 34.15 13.51
CA ALA A 7 -3.24 32.94 14.30
C ALA A 7 -4.34 32.03 13.74
N VAL A 8 -5.43 32.59 13.19
CA VAL A 8 -6.49 31.78 12.54
C VAL A 8 -5.97 31.01 11.33
N PHE A 9 -5.07 31.60 10.54
CA PHE A 9 -4.54 30.92 9.36
C PHE A 9 -3.42 29.94 9.70
N TRP A 10 -2.44 30.38 10.49
CA TRP A 10 -1.19 29.65 10.75
C TRP A 10 -1.19 28.85 12.05
N GLY A 11 -2.26 28.93 12.84
CA GLY A 11 -2.32 28.31 14.16
C GLY A 11 -1.26 28.86 15.09
N THR A 12 -0.66 27.97 15.88
CA THR A 12 0.39 28.28 16.87
C THR A 12 1.79 28.38 16.31
N TYR A 13 2.00 28.20 15.00
CA TYR A 13 3.31 28.47 14.38
C TYR A 13 3.72 29.93 14.64
N PRO A 14 4.98 30.31 14.92
CA PRO A 14 6.17 29.47 15.01
C PRO A 14 6.46 28.94 16.42
N GLN A 15 5.54 29.10 17.39
CA GLN A 15 5.72 28.48 18.71
C GLN A 15 5.70 26.95 18.61
N THR A 16 4.83 26.41 17.76
CA THR A 16 4.90 25.02 17.26
C THR A 16 5.66 24.97 15.95
N MET A 17 6.29 23.84 15.63
CA MET A 17 7.00 23.65 14.36
C MET A 17 6.04 23.57 13.17
N ASP A 18 4.86 22.99 13.39
CA ASP A 18 3.75 22.85 12.46
C ASP A 18 2.62 23.85 12.75
N MET A 19 1.63 23.88 11.86
CA MET A 19 0.49 24.81 11.92
C MET A 19 -0.66 24.29 12.80
N VAL A 20 -0.36 23.79 14.01
CA VAL A 20 -1.39 23.27 14.94
C VAL A 20 -2.49 24.30 15.18
N GLY A 21 -3.73 23.88 14.98
CA GLY A 21 -4.91 24.76 15.11
C GLY A 21 -5.08 25.78 13.97
N GLY A 22 -4.27 25.71 12.92
CA GLY A 22 -4.43 26.49 11.70
C GLY A 22 -5.48 25.91 10.75
N ASN A 23 -5.81 26.67 9.70
CA ASN A 23 -6.80 26.29 8.68
C ASN A 23 -6.18 26.02 7.30
N CYS A 24 -4.85 26.05 7.20
CA CYS A 24 -4.12 25.70 5.99
C CYS A 24 -3.68 24.23 6.04
N VAL A 25 -4.07 23.44 5.04
CA VAL A 25 -3.72 22.02 4.93
C VAL A 25 -3.08 21.73 3.57
N SER A 26 -2.19 20.74 3.57
CA SER A 26 -1.48 20.23 2.39
C SER A 26 -1.51 18.71 2.43
N ILE A 27 -1.40 18.05 1.27
CA ILE A 27 -1.25 16.59 1.22
C ILE A 27 0.01 16.15 1.97
N LEU A 28 1.08 16.95 1.88
CA LEU A 28 2.35 16.70 2.53
C LEU A 28 2.37 17.33 3.92
N SER A 29 3.03 16.64 4.86
CA SER A 29 3.41 17.20 6.16
C SER A 29 4.60 18.16 6.02
N ILE A 30 4.94 18.87 7.11
CA ILE A 30 6.16 19.66 7.19
C ILE A 30 7.42 18.79 7.06
N PRO A 31 8.51 19.30 6.45
CA PRO A 31 9.74 18.52 6.23
C PRO A 31 10.38 17.93 7.49
N GLN A 32 10.25 18.60 8.64
CA GLN A 32 10.84 18.15 9.90
C GLN A 32 10.20 16.87 10.46
N ASN A 33 9.00 16.51 9.97
CA ASN A 33 8.35 15.24 10.30
C ASN A 33 8.77 14.10 9.36
N ASN A 34 9.65 14.37 8.39
CA ASN A 34 10.20 13.32 7.57
C ASN A 34 11.19 12.50 8.40
N GLU A 35 10.93 11.21 8.44
CA GLU A 35 11.69 10.21 9.18
C GLU A 35 13.02 9.84 8.50
N GLY A 36 13.28 10.39 7.32
CA GLY A 36 14.53 10.25 6.58
C GLY A 36 14.58 11.21 5.38
N LEU A 37 15.72 11.22 4.68
CA LEU A 37 15.86 11.96 3.43
C LEU A 37 15.05 11.27 2.32
N GLY A 38 14.31 12.06 1.53
CA GLY A 38 13.42 11.55 0.47
C GLY A 38 12.06 11.02 0.94
N TYR A 39 11.70 11.20 2.22
CA TYR A 39 10.45 10.66 2.79
C TYR A 39 9.21 11.55 2.60
N ALA A 40 9.32 12.71 1.96
CA ALA A 40 8.24 13.69 1.88
C ALA A 40 6.97 13.09 1.26
N LEU A 41 7.10 12.41 0.12
CA LEU A 41 5.98 11.78 -0.59
C LEU A 41 5.44 10.54 0.12
N ARG A 42 6.16 10.01 1.11
CA ARG A 42 5.71 8.88 1.93
C ARG A 42 4.94 9.33 3.17
N ASN A 43 4.98 10.62 3.50
CA ASN A 43 4.29 11.19 4.65
C ASN A 43 2.84 11.59 4.32
N ILE A 44 2.11 10.66 3.69
CA ILE A 44 0.73 10.83 3.24
C ILE A 44 -0.12 9.69 3.84
N PRO A 45 -1.01 9.98 4.81
CA PRO A 45 -1.92 8.99 5.37
C PRO A 45 -2.76 8.25 4.33
N ALA A 46 -3.02 6.96 4.56
CA ALA A 46 -3.88 6.15 3.70
C ALA A 46 -5.25 6.79 3.48
N ASN A 47 -5.85 7.36 4.53
CA ASN A 47 -7.15 8.03 4.47
C ASN A 47 -7.17 9.23 3.49
N HIS A 48 -6.04 9.92 3.29
CA HIS A 48 -5.98 11.04 2.33
C HIS A 48 -6.17 10.52 0.90
N ALA A 49 -5.44 9.46 0.52
CA ALA A 49 -5.61 8.84 -0.80
C ALA A 49 -7.02 8.28 -1.01
N VAL A 50 -7.62 7.70 0.02
CA VAL A 50 -9.00 7.19 -0.03
C VAL A 50 -10.00 8.31 -0.31
N MET A 51 -9.88 9.46 0.35
CA MET A 51 -10.78 10.60 0.12
C MET A 51 -10.55 11.26 -1.24
N MET A 52 -9.30 11.40 -1.68
CA MET A 52 -8.96 11.98 -2.99
C MET A 52 -9.48 11.13 -4.16
N THR A 53 -9.62 9.82 -3.96
CA THR A 53 -10.06 8.86 -4.99
C THR A 53 -11.52 8.45 -4.87
N GLY A 54 -12.29 9.13 -4.01
CA GLY A 54 -13.71 8.87 -3.83
C GLY A 54 -14.02 7.45 -3.34
N LYS A 55 -13.18 6.89 -2.47
CA LYS A 55 -13.27 5.52 -1.94
C LYS A 55 -13.23 4.41 -2.99
N ASN A 56 -12.65 4.65 -4.16
CA ASN A 56 -12.39 3.58 -5.13
C ASN A 56 -11.10 2.83 -4.77
N ALA A 57 -11.21 1.57 -4.33
CA ALA A 57 -10.08 0.80 -3.82
C ALA A 57 -8.88 0.67 -4.78
N MET A 58 -9.12 0.41 -6.07
CA MET A 58 -8.03 0.34 -7.06
C MET A 58 -7.38 1.71 -7.31
N GLN A 59 -8.18 2.79 -7.34
CA GLN A 59 -7.62 4.13 -7.49
C GLN A 59 -6.86 4.59 -6.24
N SER A 60 -7.37 4.29 -5.04
CA SER A 60 -6.68 4.59 -3.77
C SER A 60 -5.33 3.86 -3.71
N ALA A 61 -5.31 2.58 -4.09
CA ALA A 61 -4.08 1.80 -4.21
C ALA A 61 -3.11 2.40 -5.22
N ALA A 62 -3.60 2.75 -6.42
CA ALA A 62 -2.77 3.33 -7.48
C ALA A 62 -2.18 4.68 -7.10
N LEU A 63 -2.98 5.59 -6.52
CA LEU A 63 -2.50 6.90 -6.07
C LEU A 63 -1.42 6.74 -5.00
N MET A 64 -1.66 5.86 -4.03
CA MET A 64 -0.70 5.58 -2.97
C MET A 64 0.57 4.91 -3.52
N ALA A 65 0.45 4.00 -4.49
CA ALA A 65 1.60 3.37 -5.14
C ALA A 65 2.44 4.39 -5.91
N VAL A 66 1.83 5.36 -6.59
CA VAL A 66 2.57 6.44 -7.26
C VAL A 66 3.36 7.27 -6.25
N PHE A 67 2.75 7.70 -5.14
CA PHE A 67 3.46 8.46 -4.11
C PHE A 67 4.59 7.67 -3.46
N GLU A 68 4.31 6.43 -3.08
CA GLU A 68 5.29 5.56 -2.44
C GLU A 68 6.48 5.27 -3.35
N GLN A 69 6.23 4.91 -4.61
CA GLN A 69 7.30 4.59 -5.56
C GLN A 69 8.09 5.84 -5.93
N ALA A 70 7.45 7.00 -6.12
CA ALA A 70 8.16 8.27 -6.28
C ALA A 70 9.04 8.60 -5.06
N GLY A 71 8.57 8.31 -3.84
CA GLY A 71 9.36 8.41 -2.62
C GLY A 71 10.56 7.47 -2.61
N GLU A 72 10.43 6.23 -3.09
CA GLU A 72 11.56 5.30 -3.22
C GLU A 72 12.63 5.79 -4.21
N PHE A 73 12.23 6.48 -5.30
CA PHE A 73 13.17 7.18 -6.18
C PHE A 73 13.87 8.34 -5.46
N GLU A 74 13.13 9.17 -4.73
CA GLU A 74 13.68 10.31 -3.97
C GLU A 74 14.63 9.87 -2.85
N MET A 75 14.37 8.71 -2.23
CA MET A 75 15.22 8.07 -1.24
C MET A 75 16.50 7.43 -1.84
N GLY A 76 16.61 7.36 -3.16
CA GLY A 76 17.70 6.68 -3.86
C GLY A 76 17.62 5.14 -3.81
N ALA A 77 16.47 4.58 -3.44
CA ALA A 77 16.23 3.14 -3.36
C ALA A 77 15.93 2.50 -4.74
N ALA A 78 15.60 3.33 -5.74
CA ALA A 78 15.29 2.90 -7.10
C ALA A 78 16.42 3.23 -8.10
N ILE A 79 17.69 3.07 -7.71
CA ILE A 79 18.86 3.40 -8.55
C ILE A 79 19.58 2.13 -9.02
N GLY A 80 20.05 2.16 -10.27
CA GLY A 80 20.81 1.06 -10.87
C GLY A 80 19.93 -0.19 -11.07
N PRO A 81 20.36 -1.39 -10.62
CA PRO A 81 19.57 -2.61 -10.85
C PRO A 81 18.22 -2.60 -10.11
N PHE A 82 18.06 -1.79 -9.07
CA PHE A 82 16.83 -1.70 -8.29
C PHE A 82 15.73 -0.86 -8.95
N GLU A 83 16.08 -0.01 -9.93
CA GLU A 83 15.09 0.77 -10.70
C GLU A 83 14.05 -0.15 -11.35
N ARG A 84 14.53 -1.22 -12.01
CA ARG A 84 13.66 -2.23 -12.63
C ARG A 84 12.71 -2.87 -11.61
N ALA A 85 13.22 -3.17 -10.41
CA ALA A 85 12.40 -3.78 -9.36
C ALA A 85 11.25 -2.85 -8.96
N GLN A 86 11.53 -1.58 -8.66
CA GLN A 86 10.51 -0.61 -8.25
C GLN A 86 9.50 -0.31 -9.38
N LEU A 87 9.95 -0.23 -10.63
CA LEU A 87 9.06 -0.03 -11.78
C LEU A 87 8.12 -1.23 -11.99
N LEU A 88 8.62 -2.46 -11.82
CA LEU A 88 7.77 -3.67 -11.88
C LEU A 88 6.77 -3.71 -10.73
N LEU A 89 7.17 -3.32 -9.51
CA LEU A 89 6.26 -3.20 -8.36
C LEU A 89 5.14 -2.21 -8.65
N LEU A 90 5.46 -1.01 -9.14
CA LEU A 90 4.46 0.00 -9.53
C LEU A 90 3.52 -0.54 -10.60
N ALA A 91 4.08 -1.14 -11.66
CA ALA A 91 3.31 -1.62 -12.79
C ALA A 91 2.31 -2.73 -12.39
N TYR A 92 2.78 -3.78 -11.73
CA TYR A 92 1.94 -4.94 -11.42
C TYR A 92 1.02 -4.70 -10.22
N GLN A 93 1.51 -4.10 -9.14
CA GLN A 93 0.69 -3.87 -7.94
C GLN A 93 -0.20 -2.63 -8.06
N GLY A 94 0.39 -1.49 -8.44
CA GLY A 94 -0.29 -0.19 -8.44
C GLY A 94 -1.13 0.06 -9.69
N LEU A 95 -0.64 -0.37 -10.86
CA LEU A 95 -1.23 -0.06 -12.16
C LEU A 95 -1.93 -1.24 -12.84
N ASN A 96 -2.06 -2.38 -12.16
CA ASN A 96 -2.72 -3.58 -12.66
C ASN A 96 -2.18 -4.06 -14.02
N ALA A 97 -0.85 -4.06 -14.19
CA ALA A 97 -0.22 -4.55 -15.40
C ALA A 97 -0.69 -5.98 -15.74
N ASN A 98 -0.95 -6.21 -17.03
CA ASN A 98 -1.46 -7.47 -17.56
C ASN A 98 -2.73 -8.00 -16.87
N ASN A 99 -3.52 -7.09 -16.29
CA ASN A 99 -4.74 -7.36 -15.56
C ASN A 99 -4.58 -8.30 -14.35
N LEU A 100 -3.35 -8.50 -13.86
CA LEU A 100 -3.05 -9.55 -12.89
C LEU A 100 -3.83 -9.39 -11.58
N VAL A 101 -3.85 -8.19 -10.99
CA VAL A 101 -4.59 -7.92 -9.75
C VAL A 101 -6.08 -8.14 -9.97
N TYR A 102 -6.63 -7.57 -11.04
CA TYR A 102 -8.05 -7.70 -11.35
C TYR A 102 -8.46 -9.16 -11.58
N ASP A 103 -7.70 -9.92 -12.35
CA ASP A 103 -8.01 -11.32 -12.65
C ASP A 103 -7.96 -12.19 -11.39
N LEU A 104 -6.97 -11.97 -10.52
CA LEU A 104 -6.87 -12.68 -9.24
C LEU A 104 -8.06 -12.35 -8.32
N VAL A 105 -8.42 -11.07 -8.20
CA VAL A 105 -9.60 -10.63 -7.42
C VAL A 105 -10.88 -11.20 -8.00
N LYS A 106 -11.05 -11.15 -9.34
CA LYS A 106 -12.25 -11.68 -10.01
C LYS A 106 -12.40 -13.18 -9.82
N LYS A 107 -11.32 -13.94 -9.95
CA LYS A 107 -11.32 -15.40 -9.73
C LYS A 107 -11.66 -15.77 -8.29
N ASN A 108 -11.24 -14.96 -7.32
CA ASN A 108 -11.35 -15.27 -5.88
C ASN A 108 -12.45 -14.49 -5.14
N GLY A 109 -13.12 -13.53 -5.78
CA GLY A 109 -13.95 -12.54 -5.08
C GLY A 109 -15.30 -13.04 -4.55
N THR A 110 -15.73 -14.26 -4.92
CA THR A 110 -17.04 -14.80 -4.46
C THR A 110 -16.89 -15.70 -3.24
N THR A 111 -15.94 -16.66 -3.28
CA THR A 111 -15.74 -17.68 -2.23
C THR A 111 -14.28 -17.85 -1.84
N GLY A 112 -13.39 -17.01 -2.37
CA GLY A 112 -11.96 -17.13 -2.15
C GLY A 112 -11.53 -16.62 -0.78
N THR A 113 -10.30 -16.98 -0.43
CA THR A 113 -9.61 -16.58 0.80
C THR A 113 -8.20 -16.12 0.44
N ILE A 114 -7.42 -15.70 1.44
CA ILE A 114 -5.98 -15.43 1.24
C ILE A 114 -5.29 -16.64 0.59
N GLY A 115 -5.58 -17.86 1.08
CA GLY A 115 -4.95 -19.09 0.58
C GLY A 115 -5.31 -19.40 -0.88
N THR A 116 -6.55 -19.16 -1.31
CA THR A 116 -6.93 -19.41 -2.72
C THR A 116 -6.34 -18.36 -3.67
N VAL A 117 -6.09 -17.14 -3.19
CA VAL A 117 -5.34 -16.12 -3.94
C VAL A 117 -3.87 -16.53 -4.09
N VAL A 118 -3.25 -17.07 -3.03
CA VAL A 118 -1.89 -17.67 -3.09
C VAL A 118 -1.83 -18.74 -4.17
N GLN A 119 -2.74 -19.72 -4.12
CA GLN A 119 -2.81 -20.78 -5.14
C GLN A 119 -2.99 -20.23 -6.55
N SER A 120 -3.93 -19.28 -6.72
CA SER A 120 -4.20 -18.66 -8.02
C SER A 120 -2.99 -17.90 -8.57
N LEU A 121 -2.21 -17.23 -7.72
CA LEU A 121 -0.99 -16.54 -8.12
C LEU A 121 0.08 -17.55 -8.53
N VAL A 122 0.29 -18.62 -7.76
CA VAL A 122 1.28 -19.66 -8.08
C VAL A 122 0.96 -20.33 -9.42
N GLU A 123 -0.30 -20.73 -9.63
CA GLU A 123 -0.77 -21.26 -10.92
C GLU A 123 -0.47 -20.31 -12.07
N ARG A 124 -0.75 -19.02 -11.89
CA ARG A 124 -0.50 -17.98 -12.88
C ARG A 124 0.99 -17.77 -13.14
N ALA A 125 1.81 -17.73 -12.10
CA ALA A 125 3.26 -17.54 -12.20
C ALA A 125 3.94 -18.72 -12.91
N ILE A 126 3.46 -19.95 -12.71
CA ILE A 126 3.91 -21.13 -13.46
C ILE A 126 3.49 -21.03 -14.93
N ALA A 127 2.22 -20.68 -15.20
CA ALA A 127 1.70 -20.55 -16.56
C ALA A 127 2.45 -19.48 -17.37
N ASP A 128 2.81 -18.37 -16.73
CA ASP A 128 3.55 -17.27 -17.35
C ASP A 128 5.08 -17.49 -17.35
N GLY A 129 5.55 -18.62 -16.82
CA GLY A 129 6.98 -18.98 -16.79
C GLY A 129 7.84 -18.12 -15.87
N VAL A 130 7.22 -17.39 -14.92
CA VAL A 130 7.91 -16.57 -13.92
C VAL A 130 8.62 -17.44 -12.88
N ILE A 131 8.01 -18.57 -12.53
CA ILE A 131 8.59 -19.59 -11.65
C ILE A 131 8.54 -20.96 -12.32
N THR A 132 9.48 -21.83 -11.96
CA THR A 132 9.55 -23.20 -12.46
C THR A 132 9.77 -24.19 -11.32
N PRO A 133 9.28 -25.43 -11.41
CA PRO A 133 9.60 -26.47 -10.45
C PRO A 133 11.11 -26.65 -10.32
N GLY A 134 11.63 -26.53 -9.11
CA GLY A 134 13.02 -26.76 -8.76
C GLY A 134 13.22 -28.12 -8.10
N LYS A 135 13.95 -28.14 -6.97
CA LYS A 135 14.26 -29.37 -6.24
C LYS A 135 13.03 -29.93 -5.54
N LYS A 136 12.85 -31.26 -5.60
CA LYS A 136 11.84 -31.98 -4.80
C LYS A 136 12.43 -32.44 -3.46
N GLY A 137 11.77 -32.10 -2.36
CA GLY A 137 12.13 -32.52 -1.01
C GLY A 137 11.69 -33.95 -0.67
N PRO A 138 12.15 -34.53 0.46
CA PRO A 138 11.82 -35.90 0.86
C PRO A 138 10.32 -36.16 1.06
N SER A 139 9.54 -35.14 1.45
CA SER A 139 8.08 -35.22 1.60
C SER A 139 7.33 -35.22 0.27
N GLY A 140 8.03 -34.98 -0.85
CA GLY A 140 7.42 -34.74 -2.15
C GLY A 140 7.08 -33.28 -2.44
N TYR A 141 7.29 -32.38 -1.48
CA TYR A 141 7.17 -30.93 -1.68
C TYR A 141 8.16 -30.43 -2.75
N VAL A 142 7.72 -29.49 -3.59
CA VAL A 142 8.53 -28.90 -4.67
C VAL A 142 8.96 -27.50 -4.24
N PHE A 143 10.28 -27.30 -4.11
CA PHE A 143 10.86 -25.97 -3.99
C PHE A 143 10.94 -25.37 -5.40
N TYR A 144 10.32 -24.22 -5.61
CA TYR A 144 10.32 -23.54 -6.91
C TYR A 144 11.56 -22.67 -7.07
N ASP A 145 11.95 -22.43 -8.32
CA ASP A 145 13.04 -21.54 -8.71
C ASP A 145 12.50 -20.43 -9.61
N THR A 146 13.17 -19.28 -9.63
CA THR A 146 12.90 -18.18 -10.57
C THR A 146 14.19 -17.65 -11.18
N LYS A 147 14.17 -17.37 -12.48
CA LYS A 147 15.26 -16.68 -13.19
C LYS A 147 15.11 -15.16 -13.16
N ASP A 148 13.94 -14.66 -12.76
CA ASP A 148 13.64 -13.23 -12.68
C ASP A 148 13.05 -12.89 -11.31
N PRO A 149 13.91 -12.77 -10.27
CA PRO A 149 13.45 -12.53 -8.91
C PRO A 149 12.71 -11.20 -8.75
N MET A 150 13.01 -10.20 -9.59
CA MET A 150 12.32 -8.91 -9.55
C MET A 150 10.91 -9.01 -10.11
N LEU A 151 10.69 -9.80 -11.17
CA LEU A 151 9.35 -10.06 -11.71
C LEU A 151 8.54 -10.94 -10.76
N TRP A 152 9.14 -11.97 -10.15
CA TRP A 152 8.49 -12.75 -9.10
C TRP A 152 8.03 -11.87 -7.94
N ASN A 153 8.89 -10.96 -7.48
CA ASN A 153 8.55 -9.99 -6.44
C ASN A 153 7.33 -9.13 -6.82
N ALA A 154 7.24 -8.68 -8.07
CA ALA A 154 6.10 -7.92 -8.59
C ALA A 154 4.80 -8.76 -8.64
N TYR A 155 4.89 -10.06 -8.95
CA TYR A 155 3.78 -11.00 -8.87
C TYR A 155 3.31 -11.16 -7.42
N CYS A 156 4.23 -11.33 -6.47
CA CYS A 156 3.90 -11.36 -5.04
C CYS A 156 3.26 -10.05 -4.56
N ALA A 157 3.71 -8.89 -5.04
CA ALA A 157 3.12 -7.59 -4.71
C ALA A 157 1.68 -7.47 -5.22
N ALA A 158 1.44 -7.88 -6.47
CA ALA A 158 0.09 -7.94 -7.05
C ALA A 158 -0.81 -8.94 -6.31
N GLY A 159 -0.29 -10.12 -5.93
CA GLY A 159 -1.01 -11.09 -5.12
C GLY A 159 -1.36 -10.59 -3.73
N THR A 160 -0.45 -9.85 -3.08
CA THR A 160 -0.69 -9.22 -1.77
C THR A 160 -1.85 -8.21 -1.86
N MET A 161 -1.87 -7.40 -2.93
CA MET A 161 -2.97 -6.48 -3.21
C MET A 161 -4.28 -7.23 -3.47
N ALA A 162 -4.26 -8.26 -4.30
CA ALA A 162 -5.44 -9.06 -4.61
C ALA A 162 -6.00 -9.76 -3.35
N ALA A 163 -5.14 -10.32 -2.51
CA ALA A 163 -5.52 -10.94 -1.24
C ALA A 163 -6.16 -9.90 -0.30
N THR A 164 -5.60 -8.69 -0.24
CA THR A 164 -6.18 -7.57 0.51
C THR A 164 -7.59 -7.24 0.03
N MET A 165 -7.78 -7.08 -1.27
CA MET A 165 -9.09 -6.76 -1.84
C MET A 165 -10.12 -7.87 -1.61
N VAL A 166 -9.72 -9.14 -1.71
CA VAL A 166 -10.59 -10.29 -1.44
C VAL A 166 -10.95 -10.35 0.04
N ASN A 167 -9.97 -10.34 0.95
CA ASN A 167 -10.22 -10.56 2.37
C ASN A 167 -10.90 -9.35 3.05
N CYS A 168 -10.37 -8.14 2.86
CA CYS A 168 -10.99 -6.92 3.41
C CYS A 168 -12.30 -6.60 2.71
N GLY A 169 -12.42 -6.91 1.41
CA GLY A 169 -13.66 -6.73 0.66
C GLY A 169 -14.77 -7.68 1.09
N ALA A 170 -14.45 -8.93 1.43
CA ALA A 170 -15.40 -9.88 1.99
C ALA A 170 -15.95 -9.42 3.35
N GLY A 171 -15.07 -8.90 4.21
CA GLY A 171 -15.43 -8.38 5.52
C GLY A 171 -16.07 -6.99 5.50
N ARG A 172 -15.85 -6.19 4.44
CA ARG A 172 -16.15 -4.76 4.37
C ARG A 172 -15.54 -3.96 5.53
N PHE A 173 -14.33 -4.37 5.96
CA PHE A 173 -13.56 -3.72 7.02
C PHE A 173 -12.08 -3.57 6.67
N ALA A 174 -11.46 -2.50 7.15
CA ALA A 174 -10.03 -2.25 6.92
C ALA A 174 -9.12 -3.08 7.84
N GLN A 175 -9.56 -3.44 9.04
CA GLN A 175 -8.69 -3.96 10.12
C GLN A 175 -7.91 -5.23 9.78
N ALA A 176 -8.41 -6.08 8.87
CA ALA A 176 -7.72 -7.31 8.48
C ALA A 176 -6.56 -7.10 7.51
N VAL A 177 -6.30 -5.87 7.03
CA VAL A 177 -5.21 -5.65 6.08
C VAL A 177 -3.84 -5.99 6.68
N SER A 178 -3.64 -5.73 7.97
CA SER A 178 -2.38 -6.08 8.64
C SER A 178 -2.14 -7.60 8.65
N SER A 179 -3.16 -8.40 9.01
CA SER A 179 -3.05 -9.87 8.97
C SER A 179 -3.01 -10.42 7.55
N THR A 180 -3.67 -9.75 6.60
CA THR A 180 -3.65 -10.17 5.19
C THR A 180 -2.27 -10.03 4.58
N LEU A 181 -1.59 -8.91 4.80
CA LEU A 181 -0.21 -8.72 4.35
C LEU A 181 0.73 -9.75 5.00
N LEU A 182 0.53 -10.03 6.28
CA LEU A 182 1.34 -11.00 7.02
C LEU A 182 1.17 -12.40 6.41
N TYR A 183 -0.06 -12.92 6.44
CA TYR A 183 -0.31 -14.31 6.10
C TYR A 183 -0.31 -14.59 4.59
N PHE A 184 -0.56 -13.59 3.73
CA PHE A 184 -0.30 -13.80 2.30
C PHE A 184 1.18 -14.11 2.05
N ASN A 185 2.07 -13.32 2.64
CA ASN A 185 3.51 -13.48 2.46
C ASN A 185 4.06 -14.72 3.18
N ASP A 186 3.50 -15.06 4.34
CA ASP A 186 3.86 -16.31 5.03
C ASP A 186 3.45 -17.54 4.20
N LEU A 187 2.22 -17.54 3.68
CA LEU A 187 1.70 -18.65 2.90
C LEU A 187 2.40 -18.79 1.55
N ILE A 188 2.70 -17.71 0.83
CA ILE A 188 3.39 -17.80 -0.47
C ILE A 188 4.82 -18.36 -0.32
N GLU A 189 5.51 -18.01 0.77
CA GLU A 189 6.83 -18.57 1.08
C GLU A 189 6.74 -20.06 1.40
N HIS A 190 5.75 -20.49 2.18
CA HIS A 190 5.54 -21.90 2.50
C HIS A 190 4.94 -22.72 1.34
N GLU A 191 4.25 -22.11 0.39
CA GLU A 191 3.70 -22.78 -0.78
C GLU A 191 4.74 -22.99 -1.88
N THR A 192 5.74 -22.10 -1.97
CA THR A 192 6.70 -22.11 -3.09
C THR A 192 8.16 -22.35 -2.71
N GLY A 193 8.56 -22.03 -1.48
CA GLY A 193 9.96 -21.95 -1.07
C GLY A 193 10.72 -20.75 -1.64
N LEU A 194 10.04 -19.84 -2.34
CA LEU A 194 10.58 -18.57 -2.83
C LEU A 194 10.25 -17.45 -1.85
N PRO A 195 11.06 -16.37 -1.78
CA PRO A 195 10.77 -15.24 -0.91
C PRO A 195 9.46 -14.54 -1.28
N GLY A 196 8.74 -14.06 -0.26
CA GLY A 196 7.53 -13.27 -0.42
C GLY A 196 7.80 -11.86 -0.93
N CYS A 197 6.74 -11.04 -0.96
CA CYS A 197 6.80 -9.66 -1.41
C CYS A 197 7.81 -8.86 -0.60
N ASP A 198 8.65 -8.14 -1.35
CA ASP A 198 9.76 -7.34 -0.88
C ASP A 198 10.74 -8.11 0.02
N TYR A 199 10.92 -9.40 -0.29
CA TYR A 199 11.89 -10.30 0.35
C TYR A 199 11.72 -10.37 1.87
N GLY A 200 10.47 -10.43 2.33
CA GLY A 200 10.10 -10.51 3.75
C GLY A 200 9.84 -9.15 4.40
N ARG A 201 10.18 -8.02 3.76
CA ARG A 201 9.92 -6.69 4.33
C ARG A 201 8.43 -6.39 4.45
N VAL A 202 7.59 -6.84 3.51
CA VAL A 202 6.13 -6.71 3.65
C VAL A 202 5.62 -7.52 4.84
N MET A 203 6.10 -8.74 5.04
CA MET A 203 5.76 -9.55 6.21
C MET A 203 6.19 -8.85 7.51
N GLY A 204 7.40 -8.29 7.55
CA GLY A 204 7.91 -7.52 8.70
C GLY A 204 7.07 -6.28 9.02
N VAL A 205 6.73 -5.48 8.00
CA VAL A 205 5.77 -4.36 8.13
C VAL A 205 4.45 -4.86 8.72
N ALA A 206 3.94 -5.98 8.21
CA ALA A 206 2.64 -6.52 8.60
C ALA A 206 2.62 -7.00 10.06
N VAL A 207 3.75 -7.53 10.58
CA VAL A 207 3.91 -7.88 12.00
C VAL A 207 3.80 -6.63 12.87
N GLY A 208 4.62 -5.60 12.60
CA GLY A 208 4.60 -4.36 13.36
C GLY A 208 3.25 -3.65 13.25
N PHE A 209 2.70 -3.57 12.05
CA PHE A 209 1.40 -2.96 11.81
C PHE A 209 0.27 -3.71 12.52
N SER A 210 0.27 -5.05 12.52
CA SER A 210 -0.72 -5.83 13.28
C SER A 210 -0.64 -5.52 14.78
N PHE A 211 0.58 -5.47 15.33
CA PHE A 211 0.78 -5.11 16.73
C PHE A 211 0.28 -3.69 17.05
N PHE A 212 0.66 -2.69 16.26
CA PHE A 212 0.28 -1.28 16.50
C PHE A 212 -1.13 -0.91 16.04
N SER A 213 -1.90 -1.83 15.47
CA SER A 213 -3.34 -1.65 15.24
C SER A 213 -4.21 -2.42 16.24
N HIS A 214 -3.60 -3.21 17.13
CA HIS A 214 -4.30 -4.07 18.09
C HIS A 214 -3.69 -4.02 19.49
N SER A 215 -2.90 -3.01 19.81
CA SER A 215 -2.26 -2.85 21.12
C SER A 215 -2.39 -1.43 21.67
N ILE A 216 -1.94 -1.26 22.91
CA ILE A 216 -2.02 -0.01 23.66
C ILE A 216 -0.82 0.93 23.43
N TYR A 217 0.18 0.51 22.66
CA TYR A 217 1.50 1.16 22.61
C TYR A 217 1.61 2.29 21.58
N GLY A 218 0.58 2.55 20.80
CA GLY A 218 0.56 3.56 19.75
C GLY A 218 -0.06 3.02 18.46
N GLY A 219 0.18 3.72 17.35
CA GLY A 219 -0.46 3.41 16.07
C GLY A 219 -1.93 3.80 16.04
N GLY A 220 -2.80 2.92 15.58
CA GLY A 220 -4.22 3.18 15.43
C GLY A 220 -4.91 2.34 14.35
N GLY A 221 -6.02 2.86 13.82
CA GLY A 221 -6.69 2.23 12.69
C GLY A 221 -5.85 2.30 11.41
N PRO A 222 -6.04 1.39 10.44
CA PRO A 222 -5.24 1.32 9.20
C PRO A 222 -5.10 2.67 8.47
N GLY A 223 -6.14 3.49 8.51
CA GLY A 223 -6.22 4.77 7.81
C GLY A 223 -5.22 5.86 8.24
N THR A 224 -4.66 5.76 9.44
CA THR A 224 -3.75 6.77 10.01
C THR A 224 -2.29 6.50 9.67
N PHE A 225 -1.96 5.30 9.18
CA PHE A 225 -0.60 4.95 8.78
C PHE A 225 -0.22 5.60 7.43
N ASN A 226 1.09 5.74 7.22
CA ASN A 226 1.70 6.24 5.99
C ASN A 226 3.11 5.63 5.81
N GLY A 227 3.72 5.80 4.64
CA GLY A 227 5.05 5.24 4.35
C GLY A 227 6.21 5.94 5.07
N ASN A 228 5.94 7.06 5.74
CA ASN A 228 6.87 7.73 6.64
C ASN A 228 6.74 7.22 8.08
N HIS A 229 5.56 6.76 8.49
CA HIS A 229 5.29 6.30 9.84
C HIS A 229 6.22 5.15 10.22
N VAL A 230 6.85 5.25 11.39
CA VAL A 230 7.92 4.34 11.85
C VAL A 230 7.56 2.85 11.77
N VAL A 231 6.27 2.52 11.92
CA VAL A 231 5.74 1.15 11.86
C VAL A 231 5.61 0.61 10.43
N THR A 232 5.30 1.46 9.46
CA THR A 232 4.87 1.05 8.11
C THR A 232 5.86 1.43 7.01
N ARG A 233 6.96 2.10 7.35
CA ARG A 233 7.99 2.58 6.40
C ARG A 233 8.93 1.51 5.84
N HIS A 234 8.91 0.29 6.35
CA HIS A 234 9.99 -0.67 6.08
C HIS A 234 9.93 -1.36 4.72
N ALA A 235 8.74 -1.48 4.12
CA ALA A 235 8.57 -2.05 2.78
C ALA A 235 8.82 -0.98 1.71
N ALA A 236 9.41 -1.39 0.59
CA ALA A 236 9.80 -0.55 -0.54
C ALA A 236 8.60 -0.12 -1.40
N GLY A 237 7.69 0.63 -0.78
CA GLY A 237 6.55 1.26 -1.43
C GLY A 237 5.38 0.34 -1.81
N VAL A 238 5.31 -0.85 -1.23
CA VAL A 238 4.31 -1.89 -1.58
C VAL A 238 3.33 -2.28 -0.46
N GLY A 239 3.58 -1.82 0.77
CA GLY A 239 2.68 -2.04 1.90
C GLY A 239 1.50 -1.05 1.92
N MET A 240 1.80 0.25 1.87
CA MET A 240 0.81 1.32 1.94
C MET A 240 -0.28 1.27 0.86
N PRO A 241 0.00 0.88 -0.41
CA PRO A 241 -1.07 0.72 -1.42
C PRO A 241 -2.16 -0.26 -0.97
N CYS A 242 -1.79 -1.37 -0.33
CA CYS A 242 -2.75 -2.35 0.18
C CYS A 242 -3.59 -1.77 1.32
N ILE A 243 -2.94 -1.02 2.23
CA ILE A 243 -3.63 -0.33 3.34
C ILE A 243 -4.66 0.67 2.79
N ALA A 244 -4.30 1.44 1.76
CA ALA A 244 -5.23 2.37 1.10
C ALA A 244 -6.42 1.64 0.46
N ALA A 245 -6.20 0.51 -0.23
CA ALA A 245 -7.28 -0.31 -0.77
C ALA A 245 -8.23 -0.82 0.32
N ALA A 246 -7.69 -1.32 1.43
CA ALA A 246 -8.49 -1.83 2.54
C ALA A 246 -9.34 -0.72 3.20
N CYS A 247 -8.77 0.46 3.41
CA CYS A 247 -9.49 1.62 3.93
C CYS A 247 -10.61 2.10 2.99
N ALA A 248 -10.43 1.98 1.67
CA ALA A 248 -11.47 2.28 0.70
C ALA A 248 -12.62 1.24 0.71
N LEU A 249 -12.32 -0.01 1.05
CA LEU A 249 -13.31 -1.10 1.16
C LEU A 249 -14.07 -1.12 2.50
N ASP A 250 -13.67 -0.28 3.46
CA ASP A 250 -14.29 -0.18 4.77
C ASP A 250 -15.68 0.47 4.71
N ALA A 251 -16.68 -0.20 5.30
CA ALA A 251 -18.06 0.26 5.34
C ALA A 251 -18.39 1.15 6.56
N GLY A 252 -17.39 1.75 7.20
CA GLY A 252 -17.57 2.61 8.39
C GLY A 252 -17.35 1.87 9.70
N THR A 253 -16.42 0.92 9.73
CA THR A 253 -16.07 0.17 10.95
C THR A 253 -14.97 0.88 11.75
N GLN A 254 -14.28 1.84 11.14
CA GLN A 254 -13.18 2.58 11.78
C GLN A 254 -13.66 3.88 12.45
N MET A 255 -13.17 4.13 13.67
CA MET A 255 -13.38 5.41 14.36
C MET A 255 -12.62 6.56 13.66
N PHE A 256 -11.35 6.33 13.32
CA PHE A 256 -10.53 7.27 12.54
C PHE A 256 -10.69 7.00 11.03
N SER A 257 -11.93 7.14 10.56
CA SER A 257 -12.31 6.91 9.17
C SER A 257 -11.74 7.97 8.21
N PRO A 258 -11.77 7.71 6.88
CA PRO A 258 -11.46 8.71 5.87
C PRO A 258 -12.27 10.01 6.04
N GLU A 259 -13.57 9.91 6.35
CA GLU A 259 -14.42 11.07 6.62
C GLU A 259 -13.95 11.90 7.82
N ASN A 260 -13.57 11.22 8.91
CA ASN A 260 -13.23 11.91 10.15
C ASN A 260 -11.85 12.58 10.10
N THR A 261 -10.93 12.05 9.30
CA THR A 261 -9.53 12.49 9.27
C THR A 261 -9.15 13.26 8.01
N SER A 262 -9.90 13.09 6.92
CA SER A 262 -9.42 13.45 5.59
C SER A 262 -10.49 14.07 4.68
N LYS A 263 -11.66 14.45 5.22
CA LYS A 263 -12.77 15.00 4.42
C LYS A 263 -12.36 16.15 3.50
N VAL A 264 -11.57 17.09 4.03
CA VAL A 264 -11.09 18.27 3.27
C VAL A 264 -10.36 17.87 1.98
N TYR A 265 -9.64 16.75 1.97
CA TYR A 265 -8.91 16.28 0.80
C TYR A 265 -9.84 15.75 -0.29
N GLY A 266 -10.96 15.13 0.07
CA GLY A 266 -12.00 14.75 -0.89
C GLY A 266 -12.76 15.96 -1.46
N ASP A 267 -13.00 16.98 -0.62
CA ASP A 267 -13.71 18.20 -1.02
C ASP A 267 -12.85 19.11 -1.92
N THR A 268 -11.52 19.02 -1.82
CA THR A 268 -10.56 19.85 -2.57
C THR A 268 -9.80 19.04 -3.63
N PHE A 269 -8.77 18.28 -3.23
CA PHE A 269 -7.90 17.51 -4.13
C PHE A 269 -8.65 16.40 -4.88
N GLY A 270 -9.72 15.84 -4.31
CA GLY A 270 -10.59 14.88 -4.98
C GLY A 270 -11.37 15.45 -6.16
N LYS A 271 -11.32 16.77 -6.40
CA LYS A 271 -11.84 17.42 -7.62
C LYS A 271 -10.84 17.44 -8.77
N ILE A 272 -9.58 17.10 -8.52
CA ILE A 272 -8.52 17.02 -9.52
C ILE A 272 -8.60 15.64 -10.18
N GLU A 273 -8.77 15.59 -11.51
CA GLU A 273 -9.04 14.32 -12.22
C GLU A 273 -7.90 13.32 -12.07
N GLU A 274 -6.66 13.79 -12.12
CA GLU A 274 -5.45 12.96 -11.99
C GLU A 274 -5.34 12.31 -10.61
N PHE A 275 -5.83 12.97 -9.57
CA PHE A 275 -5.89 12.41 -8.21
C PHE A 275 -7.07 11.44 -8.07
N ALA A 276 -8.21 11.73 -8.69
CA ALA A 276 -9.38 10.86 -8.63
C ALA A 276 -9.22 9.58 -9.48
N LYS A 277 -8.46 9.67 -10.57
CA LYS A 277 -8.28 8.62 -11.58
C LYS A 277 -6.81 8.44 -11.98
N PRO A 278 -5.90 8.15 -11.02
CA PRO A 278 -4.46 8.05 -11.26
C PRO A 278 -4.09 6.98 -12.29
N ILE A 279 -4.78 5.84 -12.33
CA ILE A 279 -4.46 4.78 -13.31
C ILE A 279 -4.63 5.31 -14.74
N GLN A 280 -5.71 6.04 -15.00
CA GLN A 280 -5.98 6.63 -16.31
C GLN A 280 -5.00 7.76 -16.63
N ALA A 281 -4.65 8.59 -15.64
CA ALA A 281 -3.68 9.67 -15.83
C ALA A 281 -2.30 9.11 -16.20
N VAL A 282 -1.81 8.11 -15.47
CA VAL A 282 -0.53 7.46 -15.74
C VAL A 282 -0.56 6.76 -17.10
N ALA A 283 -1.61 5.99 -17.41
CA ALA A 283 -1.70 5.27 -18.68
C ALA A 283 -1.75 6.19 -19.91
N LYS A 284 -2.27 7.42 -19.78
CA LYS A 284 -2.24 8.42 -20.85
C LYS A 284 -0.89 9.12 -21.01
N GLY A 285 -0.06 9.08 -19.96
CA GLY A 285 1.27 9.70 -19.94
C GLY A 285 2.39 8.80 -20.50
N VAL A 286 2.08 7.54 -20.82
CA VAL A 286 2.98 6.54 -21.43
C VAL A 286 2.65 6.41 -22.91
#